data_AF-A0A3P3WDW0-F1
#
_entry.id   AF-A0A3P3WDW0-F1
#
_cell.length_a   1.000
_cell.length_b   1.000
_cell.length_c   1.000
_cell.angle_alpha   90.00
_cell.angle_beta   90.00
_cell.angle_gamma   90.00
#
_symmetry.space_group_name_H-M   'P 1'
#
loop_
_entity.id
_entity.type
_entity.pdbx_description
1 polymer ?
#
loop_
_entity_poly.entity_id
_entity_poly.type
_entity_poly.pdbx_seq_one_letter_code
_entity_poly.pdbx_strand_id
1 'polypeptide(L)'
;MFAQNTNEPLVNENMHNTEKKVELTKADFETIVKFVLDQGQTRTYCNKYNNNPYFSINGFNIYLDPIHQSISFIKNENLAERKVSDNDVIVIEDEKSTRRYREIQLKNDEVIFYDLASTAPYMEVIFETINENK
;
A
#
# COMPACT_ATOMS: atom_id res chain seq x y z
N MET A 1 68.25 -6.54 9.65
CA MET A 1 67.05 -7.40 9.76
C MET A 1 65.97 -6.57 10.44
N PHE A 2 64.91 -6.18 9.72
CA PHE A 2 63.80 -5.40 10.27
C PHE A 2 62.58 -6.31 10.37
N ALA A 3 62.07 -6.51 11.60
CA ALA A 3 60.81 -7.20 11.83
C ALA A 3 59.67 -6.18 11.64
N GLN A 4 58.78 -6.44 10.69
CA GLN A 4 57.57 -5.65 10.48
C GLN A 4 56.49 -6.15 11.45
N ASN A 5 55.98 -5.24 12.28
CA ASN A 5 54.87 -5.50 13.20
C ASN A 5 53.56 -5.15 12.47
N THR A 6 52.78 -6.16 12.08
CA THR A 6 51.49 -6.01 11.40
C THR A 6 50.37 -6.14 12.44
N ASN A 7 49.94 -5.01 13.00
CA ASN A 7 48.68 -4.93 13.74
C ASN A 7 47.53 -4.77 12.75
N GLU A 8 46.93 -5.89 12.33
CA GLU A 8 45.65 -5.87 11.65
C GLU A 8 44.52 -5.68 12.67
N PRO A 9 43.56 -4.76 12.44
CA PRO A 9 42.41 -4.62 13.31
C PRO A 9 41.45 -5.79 13.10
N LEU A 10 41.12 -6.48 14.19
CA LEU A 10 40.04 -7.47 14.27
C LEU A 10 38.70 -6.77 13.92
N VAL A 11 38.22 -6.98 12.70
CA VAL A 11 36.87 -6.60 12.29
C VAL A 11 35.89 -7.53 13.00
N ASN A 12 35.07 -6.95 13.87
CA ASN A 12 34.11 -7.68 14.69
C ASN A 12 32.87 -7.98 13.84
N GLU A 13 32.81 -9.17 13.22
CA GLU A 13 31.75 -9.63 12.30
C GLU A 13 30.41 -10.01 12.96
N ASN A 14 30.04 -9.36 14.07
CA ASN A 14 28.79 -9.67 14.77
C ASN A 14 27.88 -8.44 14.90
N MET A 15 27.46 -7.89 13.76
CA MET A 15 26.31 -7.01 13.70
C MET A 15 25.14 -7.77 13.05
N HIS A 16 24.60 -8.74 13.80
CA HIS A 16 23.31 -9.35 13.50
C HIS A 16 22.24 -8.25 13.63
N ASN A 17 21.97 -7.60 12.50
CA ASN A 17 20.91 -6.64 12.34
C ASN A 17 19.59 -7.43 12.34
N THR A 18 19.02 -7.67 13.51
CA THR A 18 17.68 -8.24 13.63
C THR A 18 16.71 -7.24 13.04
N GLU A 19 16.33 -7.45 11.78
CA GLU A 19 15.25 -6.70 11.14
C GLU A 19 14.00 -6.85 11.99
N LYS A 20 13.68 -5.78 12.74
CA LYS A 20 12.46 -5.70 13.52
C LYS A 20 11.31 -5.70 12.53
N LYS A 21 10.65 -6.84 12.37
CA LYS A 21 9.41 -6.95 11.61
C LYS A 21 8.39 -6.03 12.27
N VAL A 22 8.08 -4.91 11.62
CA VAL A 22 7.03 -4.00 12.07
C VAL A 22 5.69 -4.65 11.70
N GLU A 23 4.88 -4.93 12.71
CA GLU A 23 3.51 -5.41 12.54
C GLU A 23 2.58 -4.20 12.59
N LEU A 24 1.70 -4.07 11.59
CA LEU A 24 0.73 -2.98 11.52
C LEU A 24 -0.51 -3.39 12.30
N THR A 25 -0.91 -2.58 13.27
CA THR A 25 -2.14 -2.80 14.05
C THR A 25 -3.34 -2.13 13.36
N LYS A 26 -4.55 -2.47 13.81
CA LYS A 26 -5.78 -1.75 13.42
C LYS A 26 -5.66 -0.24 13.68
N ALA A 27 -5.10 0.16 14.82
CA ALA A 27 -4.95 1.58 15.17
C ALA A 27 -3.98 2.29 14.21
N ASP A 28 -2.92 1.63 13.77
CA ASP A 28 -2.00 2.17 12.77
C ASP A 28 -2.68 2.31 11.41
N PHE A 29 -3.46 1.30 11.01
CA PHE A 29 -4.28 1.35 9.79
C PHE A 29 -5.24 2.53 9.80
N GLU A 30 -6.05 2.67 10.86
CA GLU A 30 -7.00 3.77 11.04
C GLU A 30 -6.30 5.14 11.05
N THR A 31 -5.09 5.22 11.61
CA THR A 31 -4.27 6.43 11.60
C THR A 31 -3.85 6.81 10.19
N ILE A 32 -3.42 5.85 9.36
CA ILE A 32 -3.08 6.09 7.96
C ILE A 32 -4.31 6.54 7.17
N VAL A 33 -5.44 5.85 7.33
CA VAL A 33 -6.72 6.23 6.68
C VAL A 33 -7.08 7.67 7.03
N LYS A 34 -7.12 7.99 8.33
CA LYS A 34 -7.43 9.35 8.79
C LYS A 34 -6.47 10.37 8.20
N PHE A 35 -5.18 10.09 8.20
CA PHE A 35 -4.17 10.98 7.64
C PHE A 35 -4.41 11.24 6.14
N VAL A 36 -4.71 10.21 5.35
CA VAL A 36 -5.01 10.40 3.92
C VAL A 36 -6.33 11.12 3.70
N LEU A 37 -7.34 10.94 4.54
CA LEU A 37 -8.59 11.72 4.46
C LEU A 37 -8.36 13.21 4.83
N ASP A 38 -7.54 13.48 5.84
CA ASP A 38 -7.29 14.83 6.35
C ASP A 38 -6.34 15.65 5.45
N GLN A 39 -5.34 15.00 4.86
CA GLN A 39 -4.24 15.65 4.12
C GLN A 39 -4.19 15.29 2.63
N GLY A 40 -4.93 14.27 2.22
CA GLY A 40 -4.89 13.75 0.87
C GLY A 40 -5.58 14.65 -0.14
N GLN A 41 -5.23 14.43 -1.39
CA GLN A 41 -5.91 14.97 -2.56
C GLN A 41 -6.80 13.88 -3.16
N THR A 42 -7.49 14.21 -4.25
CA THR A 42 -8.20 13.22 -5.06
C THR A 42 -7.37 12.85 -6.29
N ARG A 43 -7.21 11.55 -6.56
CA ARG A 43 -6.52 11.06 -7.76
C ARG A 43 -7.21 9.84 -8.35
N THR A 44 -7.15 9.71 -9.67
CA THR A 44 -7.60 8.51 -10.38
C THR A 44 -6.61 7.37 -10.15
N TYR A 45 -7.11 6.22 -9.70
CA TYR A 45 -6.33 4.99 -9.58
C TYR A 45 -6.54 4.09 -10.80
N CYS A 46 -5.44 3.61 -11.41
CA CYS A 46 -5.42 2.69 -12.56
C CYS A 46 -6.41 3.06 -13.71
N ASN A 47 -6.62 4.34 -13.98
CA ASN A 47 -7.56 4.85 -15.00
C ASN A 47 -9.02 4.34 -14.88
N LYS A 48 -9.40 3.74 -13.75
CA LYS A 48 -10.70 3.07 -13.58
C LYS A 48 -11.58 3.75 -12.54
N TYR A 49 -10.99 4.32 -11.49
CA TYR A 49 -11.72 4.89 -10.37
C TYR A 49 -11.26 6.34 -10.15
N ASN A 50 -12.14 7.30 -10.43
CA ASN A 50 -11.90 8.72 -10.25
C ASN A 50 -12.16 9.13 -8.80
N ASN A 51 -11.45 10.15 -8.31
CA ASN A 51 -11.65 10.77 -7.00
C ASN A 51 -11.34 9.92 -5.75
N ASN A 52 -10.38 8.99 -5.82
CA ASN A 52 -9.94 8.29 -4.61
C ASN A 52 -9.16 9.26 -3.70
N PRO A 53 -9.39 9.24 -2.37
CA PRO A 53 -8.48 9.86 -1.42
C PRO A 53 -7.07 9.31 -1.64
N TYR A 54 -6.13 10.22 -1.77
CA TYR A 54 -4.79 9.93 -2.23
C TYR A 54 -3.76 10.77 -1.50
N PHE A 55 -2.65 10.16 -1.11
CA PHE A 55 -1.50 10.88 -0.58
C PHE A 55 -0.20 10.38 -1.21
N SER A 56 0.72 11.30 -1.53
CA SER A 56 2.01 10.98 -2.13
C SER A 56 3.14 11.35 -1.20
N ILE A 57 4.09 10.44 -1.01
CA ILE A 57 5.30 10.67 -0.22
C ILE A 57 6.48 9.89 -0.78
N ASN A 58 7.57 10.58 -1.11
CA ASN A 58 8.86 9.98 -1.48
C ASN A 58 8.80 8.92 -2.61
N GLY A 59 7.87 9.05 -3.55
CA GLY A 59 7.66 8.07 -4.64
C GLY A 59 6.76 6.90 -4.27
N PHE A 60 6.13 6.96 -3.09
CA PHE A 60 5.00 6.12 -2.71
C PHE A 60 3.70 6.90 -2.86
N ASN A 61 2.71 6.21 -3.36
CA ASN A 61 1.38 6.71 -3.65
C ASN A 61 0.39 5.87 -2.87
N ILE A 62 -0.36 6.46 -1.95
CA ILE A 62 -1.27 5.79 -1.04
C ILE A 62 -2.70 6.12 -1.48
N TYR A 63 -3.50 5.12 -1.78
CA TYR A 63 -4.89 5.26 -2.21
C TYR A 63 -5.82 4.56 -1.22
N LEU A 64 -6.96 5.18 -0.90
CA LEU A 64 -8.01 4.56 -0.08
C LEU A 64 -9.15 3.96 -0.92
N ASP A 65 -9.51 2.72 -0.62
CA ASP A 65 -10.53 1.88 -1.26
C ASP A 65 -10.62 1.98 -2.79
N PRO A 66 -9.50 1.91 -3.54
CA PRO A 66 -9.58 2.12 -4.97
C PRO A 66 -10.29 0.98 -5.72
N ILE A 67 -10.54 -0.20 -5.10
CA ILE A 67 -11.09 -1.40 -5.77
C ILE A 67 -12.52 -1.73 -5.32
N HIS A 68 -12.83 -1.55 -4.04
CA HIS A 68 -14.11 -1.94 -3.43
C HIS A 68 -15.27 -0.97 -3.71
N GLN A 69 -14.99 0.18 -4.33
CA GLN A 69 -16.02 1.12 -4.82
C GLN A 69 -16.89 0.57 -5.97
N SER A 70 -16.63 -0.67 -6.41
CA SER A 70 -17.31 -1.30 -7.55
C SER A 70 -18.71 -1.86 -7.24
N ILE A 71 -19.12 -1.96 -5.96
CA ILE A 71 -20.39 -2.65 -5.60
C ILE A 71 -21.31 -1.78 -4.72
N SER A 72 -20.75 -0.81 -4.02
CA SER A 72 -21.53 0.28 -3.43
C SER A 72 -21.04 1.56 -4.09
N PHE A 73 -21.89 2.13 -4.95
CA PHE A 73 -21.81 3.53 -5.30
C PHE A 73 -21.68 4.29 -3.98
N ILE A 74 -20.45 4.73 -3.64
CA ILE A 74 -20.28 5.75 -2.61
C ILE A 74 -20.96 6.97 -3.23
N LYS A 75 -22.24 7.15 -2.92
CA LYS A 75 -23.07 8.27 -3.34
C LYS A 75 -22.53 9.61 -2.82
N ASN A 76 -21.55 9.57 -1.94
CA ASN A 76 -20.80 10.73 -1.48
C ASN A 76 -19.53 10.91 -2.29
N GLU A 77 -19.65 11.61 -3.41
CA GLU A 77 -18.53 12.26 -4.10
C GLU A 77 -17.80 13.27 -3.20
N ASN A 78 -18.43 13.64 -2.07
CA ASN A 78 -17.86 14.55 -1.09
C ASN A 78 -16.86 13.82 -0.16
N LEU A 79 -15.57 13.94 -0.46
CA LEU A 79 -14.47 13.41 0.36
C LEU A 79 -14.59 13.83 1.84
N ALA A 80 -15.10 15.03 2.10
CA ALA A 80 -15.22 15.60 3.45
C ALA A 80 -16.22 14.85 4.35
N GLU A 81 -17.07 14.01 3.76
CA GLU A 81 -18.07 13.21 4.50
C GLU A 81 -17.62 11.77 4.73
N ARG A 82 -16.50 11.32 4.12
CA ARG A 82 -15.99 9.97 4.32
C ARG A 82 -15.42 9.81 5.73
N LYS A 83 -15.77 8.70 6.37
CA LYS A 83 -15.27 8.33 7.70
C LYS A 83 -14.19 7.27 7.59
N VAL A 84 -13.36 7.16 8.63
CA VAL A 84 -12.35 6.10 8.72
C VAL A 84 -12.98 4.71 8.57
N SER A 85 -14.15 4.48 9.17
CA SER A 85 -14.90 3.21 9.10
C SER A 85 -15.36 2.82 7.70
N ASP A 86 -15.40 3.78 6.77
CA ASP A 86 -15.85 3.55 5.40
C ASP A 86 -14.72 3.03 4.50
N ASN A 87 -13.49 2.93 5.03
CA ASN A 87 -12.32 2.48 4.30
C ASN A 87 -11.70 1.27 4.98
N ASP A 88 -11.72 0.14 4.27
CA ASP A 88 -11.16 -1.13 4.72
C ASP A 88 -9.94 -1.55 3.88
N VAL A 89 -9.62 -0.81 2.81
CA VAL A 89 -8.50 -1.11 1.90
C VAL A 89 -7.60 0.10 1.70
N ILE A 90 -6.29 -0.11 1.86
CA ILE A 90 -5.23 0.82 1.46
C ILE A 90 -4.42 0.16 0.35
N VAL A 91 -4.24 0.87 -0.77
CA VAL A 91 -3.28 0.46 -1.80
C VAL A 91 -2.08 1.38 -1.77
N ILE A 92 -0.89 0.79 -1.69
CA ILE A 92 0.38 1.48 -1.80
C ILE A 92 0.98 1.15 -3.16
N GLU A 93 1.18 2.19 -3.95
CA GLU A 93 1.94 2.16 -5.19
C GLU A 93 3.37 2.64 -4.91
N ASP A 94 4.37 1.81 -5.21
CA ASP A 94 5.78 2.17 -5.23
C ASP A 94 6.21 2.40 -6.68
N GLU A 95 6.42 3.66 -7.05
CA GLU A 95 6.74 4.07 -8.42
C GLU A 95 8.08 3.51 -8.93
N LYS A 96 8.96 3.07 -8.03
CA LYS A 96 10.31 2.59 -8.36
C LYS A 96 10.41 1.07 -8.36
N SER A 97 9.40 0.37 -7.85
CA SER A 97 9.39 -1.08 -7.73
C SER A 97 8.82 -1.76 -8.96
N THR A 98 9.40 -2.90 -9.34
CA THR A 98 8.81 -3.81 -10.34
C THR A 98 7.53 -4.47 -9.83
N ARG A 99 7.41 -4.64 -8.50
CA ARG A 99 6.14 -4.95 -7.81
C ARG A 99 5.52 -3.65 -7.35
N ARG A 100 4.86 -2.99 -8.30
CA ARG A 100 4.40 -1.61 -8.16
C ARG A 100 3.31 -1.44 -7.12
N TYR A 101 2.47 -2.44 -6.87
CA TYR A 101 1.29 -2.30 -6.00
C TYR A 101 1.31 -3.29 -4.84
N ARG A 102 0.93 -2.80 -3.66
CA ARG A 102 0.69 -3.59 -2.45
C ARG A 102 -0.65 -3.18 -1.87
N GLU A 103 -1.37 -4.15 -1.31
CA GLU A 103 -2.66 -3.90 -0.68
C GLU A 103 -2.58 -4.27 0.80
N ILE A 104 -3.19 -3.42 1.63
CA ILE A 104 -3.39 -3.62 3.05
C ILE A 104 -4.89 -3.60 3.28
N GLN A 105 -5.43 -4.65 3.89
CA GLN A 105 -6.86 -4.76 4.16
C GLN A 105 -7.12 -4.98 5.66
N LEU A 106 -8.12 -4.29 6.20
CA LEU A 106 -8.64 -4.51 7.54
C LEU A 106 -9.83 -5.48 7.49
N LYS A 107 -9.69 -6.69 8.06
CA LYS A 107 -10.77 -7.69 8.16
C LYS A 107 -10.89 -8.19 9.60
N ASN A 108 -12.09 -8.10 10.18
CA ASN A 108 -12.36 -8.59 11.55
C ASN A 108 -11.33 -8.08 12.58
N ASP A 109 -10.97 -6.79 12.49
CA ASP A 109 -9.93 -6.13 13.30
C ASP A 109 -8.49 -6.59 13.10
N GLU A 110 -8.24 -7.47 12.11
CA GLU A 110 -6.91 -7.90 11.70
C GLU A 110 -6.46 -7.18 10.42
N VAL A 111 -5.18 -6.82 10.37
CA VAL A 111 -4.55 -6.21 9.20
C VAL A 111 -3.87 -7.30 8.36
N ILE A 112 -4.27 -7.40 7.10
CA ILE A 112 -3.78 -8.39 6.15
C ILE A 112 -3.03 -7.69 5.02
N PHE A 113 -1.89 -8.25 4.62
CA PHE A 113 -1.05 -7.74 3.55
C PHE A 113 -1.10 -8.62 2.32
N TYR A 114 -1.32 -8.02 1.16
CA TYR A 114 -1.27 -8.68 -0.14
C TYR A 114 -0.21 -8.00 -1.02
N ASP A 115 0.73 -8.80 -1.55
CA ASP A 115 1.66 -8.35 -2.60
C ASP A 115 0.98 -8.56 -3.96
N LEU A 116 0.60 -7.48 -4.62
CA LEU A 116 -0.08 -7.55 -5.91
C LEU A 116 1.00 -7.68 -6.98
N ALA A 117 1.13 -8.87 -7.56
CA ALA A 117 2.19 -9.19 -8.52
C ALA A 117 2.09 -8.32 -9.79
N SER A 118 2.85 -7.20 -9.80
CA SER A 118 3.29 -6.31 -10.91
C SER A 118 2.32 -5.82 -11.99
N THR A 119 1.11 -6.34 -12.09
CA THR A 119 0.06 -5.86 -12.98
C THR A 119 -1.11 -5.52 -12.10
N ALA A 120 -1.65 -4.30 -12.24
CA ALA A 120 -2.89 -3.92 -11.59
C ALA A 120 -3.87 -5.11 -11.66
N PRO A 121 -4.37 -5.64 -10.52
CA PRO A 121 -4.94 -7.00 -10.42
C PRO A 121 -6.23 -7.30 -11.23
N TYR A 122 -6.56 -6.52 -12.27
CA TYR A 122 -7.85 -6.60 -12.94
C TYR A 122 -7.85 -6.39 -14.46
N MET A 123 -6.70 -6.39 -15.16
CA MET A 123 -6.72 -6.41 -16.63
C MET A 123 -7.14 -7.78 -17.21
N GLU A 124 -6.97 -8.89 -16.47
CA GLU A 124 -7.39 -10.22 -16.95
C GLU A 124 -8.86 -10.56 -16.62
N VAL A 125 -9.43 -10.06 -15.52
CA VAL A 125 -10.78 -10.46 -15.07
C VAL A 125 -11.92 -9.84 -15.91
N ILE A 126 -11.66 -8.83 -16.75
CA ILE A 126 -12.71 -8.17 -17.54
C ILE A 126 -13.00 -8.89 -18.88
N PHE A 127 -12.13 -9.79 -19.36
CA PHE A 127 -12.38 -10.49 -20.63
C PHE A 127 -13.23 -11.76 -20.50
N GLU A 128 -13.32 -12.39 -19.32
CA GLU A 128 -14.13 -13.61 -19.16
C GLU A 128 -15.62 -13.30 -18.88
N THR A 129 -15.95 -12.25 -18.13
CA THR A 129 -17.36 -11.95 -17.80
C THR A 129 -18.17 -11.36 -18.96
N ILE A 130 -17.53 -10.89 -20.04
CA ILE A 130 -18.23 -10.38 -21.24
C ILE A 130 -18.58 -11.50 -22.23
N ASN A 131 -17.97 -12.69 -22.11
CA ASN A 131 -18.20 -13.81 -23.04
C ASN A 131 -19.22 -14.85 -22.55
N GLU A 132 -19.73 -14.76 -21.32
CA GLU A 132 -20.79 -15.66 -20.83
C GLU A 132 -22.22 -15.13 -21.04
N ASN A 133 -22.38 -13.95 -21.64
CA ASN A 133 -23.70 -13.34 -21.93
C ASN A 133 -23.92 -13.04 -23.43
N LYS A 134 -23.35 -13.86 -24.33
CA LYS A 134 -23.68 -13.83 -25.76
C LYS A 134 -24.15 -15.20 -26.25
#